data_AF-A0A1A9S879-F1
#
_entry.id   AF-A0A1A9S879-F1
#
_cell.length_a   1.000
_cell.length_b   1.000
_cell.length_c   1.000
_cell.angle_alpha   90.00
_cell.angle_beta   90.00
_cell.angle_gamma   90.00
#
_symmetry.space_group_name_H-M   'P 1'
#
loop_
_entity.id
_entity.type
_entity.pdbx_description
1 polymer ?
#
loop_
_entity_poly.entity_id
_entity_poly.type
_entity_poly.pdbx_seq_one_letter_code
_entity_poly.pdbx_strand_id
1 'polypeptide(L)' 'MFGTEISRWLRLKLQSYADDTASIKALGLDVVTEMCGRLLRHGAPGLHFHTLNQAGLSSTICQRLGY' A
#
# COMPACT_ATOMS: atom_id res chain seq x y z
N MET A 1 -0.40 13.72 -14.04
CA MET A 1 0.27 12.66 -13.25
C MET A 1 1.37 13.33 -12.45
N PHE A 2 1.36 13.16 -11.13
CA PHE A 2 2.46 13.64 -10.28
C PHE A 2 3.71 12.81 -10.59
N GLY A 3 4.88 13.44 -10.64
CA GLY A 3 6.17 12.83 -11.03
C GLY A 3 6.76 11.85 -10.01
N THR A 4 5.90 11.14 -9.27
CA THR A 4 6.34 10.14 -8.29
C THR A 4 6.78 8.88 -9.02
N GLU A 5 8.06 8.53 -8.86
CA GLU A 5 8.61 7.32 -9.45
C GLU A 5 8.25 6.09 -8.61
N ILE A 6 7.85 5.00 -9.27
CA ILE A 6 7.71 3.70 -8.61
C ILE A 6 9.08 3.07 -8.48
N SER A 7 9.46 2.68 -7.25
CA SER A 7 10.72 1.99 -7.00
C SER A 7 10.91 0.77 -7.93
N ARG A 8 12.15 0.58 -8.42
CA ARG A 8 12.47 -0.44 -9.43
C ARG A 8 12.01 -1.85 -9.03
N TRP A 9 12.23 -2.23 -7.77
CA TRP A 9 11.86 -3.58 -7.29
C TRP A 9 10.34 -3.79 -7.32
N LEU A 10 9.56 -2.78 -6.92
CA LEU A 10 8.10 -2.86 -6.89
C LEU A 10 7.55 -2.96 -8.31
N ARG A 11 8.10 -2.17 -9.24
CA ARG A 11 7.74 -2.25 -10.66
C ARG A 11 7.99 -3.63 -11.25
N LEU A 12 9.18 -4.20 -11.02
CA LEU A 12 9.52 -5.53 -11.54
C LEU A 12 8.62 -6.62 -10.96
N LYS A 13 8.30 -6.52 -9.66
CA LYS A 13 7.42 -7.49 -8.99
C LYS A 13 5.98 -7.39 -9.48
N LEU A 14 5.45 -6.18 -9.66
CA LEU A 14 4.13 -5.98 -10.27
C LEU A 14 4.06 -6.52 -11.70
N GLN A 15 5.10 -6.29 -12.51
CA GLN A 15 5.17 -6.83 -13.88
C GLN A 15 5.13 -8.37 -13.91
N SER A 16 5.71 -9.04 -12.91
CA SER A 16 5.67 -10.51 -12.83
C SER A 16 4.27 -11.09 -12.55
N TYR A 17 3.32 -10.30 -12.06
CA TYR A 17 1.96 -10.74 -11.77
C TYR A 17 0.99 -10.57 -12.95
N ALA A 18 1.39 -9.88 -14.04
CA ALA A 18 0.54 -9.58 -15.19
C ALA A 18 -0.86 -9.07 -14.75
N ASP A 19 -1.93 -9.81 -15.07
CA ASP A 19 -3.32 -9.43 -14.74
C ASP A 19 -3.84 -10.06 -13.44
N ASP A 20 -2.99 -10.75 -12.66
CA ASP A 20 -3.35 -11.30 -11.36
C ASP A 20 -3.56 -10.17 -10.32
N THR A 21 -4.78 -9.63 -10.38
CA THR A 21 -5.22 -8.54 -9.53
C THR A 21 -5.25 -8.94 -8.05
N ALA A 22 -5.45 -10.23 -7.74
CA ALA A 22 -5.44 -10.71 -6.37
C ALA A 22 -4.03 -10.64 -5.78
N SER A 23 -3.03 -11.14 -6.50
CA SER A 23 -1.62 -11.05 -6.11
C SER A 23 -1.12 -9.61 -6.04
N ILE A 24 -1.53 -8.75 -6.98
CA ILE A 24 -1.20 -7.32 -6.96
C ILE A 24 -1.75 -6.64 -5.70
N LYS A 25 -3.02 -6.90 -5.35
CA LYS A 25 -3.64 -6.35 -4.15
C LYS A 25 -2.98 -6.88 -2.88
N ALA A 26 -2.66 -8.17 -2.82
CA ALA A 26 -1.97 -8.78 -1.68
C ALA A 26 -0.59 -8.13 -1.47
N LEU A 27 0.21 -7.99 -2.53
CA LEU A 27 1.50 -7.30 -2.47
C LEU A 27 1.32 -5.85 -1.99
N GLY A 28 0.36 -5.12 -2.57
CA GLY A 28 0.07 -3.74 -2.20
C GLY A 28 -0.28 -3.60 -0.72
N LEU A 29 -1.12 -4.49 -0.19
CA LEU A 29 -1.49 -4.52 1.23
C LEU A 29 -0.26 -4.71 2.11
N ASP A 30 0.62 -5.66 1.79
CA ASP A 30 1.80 -5.94 2.61
C ASP A 30 2.76 -4.75 2.63
N VAL A 31 3.09 -4.21 1.45
CA VAL A 31 4.04 -3.10 1.28
C VAL A 31 3.53 -1.83 1.96
N VAL A 32 2.26 -1.48 1.74
CA VAL A 32 1.68 -0.26 2.32
C VAL A 32 1.51 -0.40 3.83
N THR A 33 1.10 -1.57 4.34
CA THR A 33 0.99 -1.81 5.78
C THR A 33 2.35 -1.62 6.47
N GLU A 34 3.42 -2.20 5.92
CA GLU A 34 4.77 -2.05 6.48
C GLU A 34 5.21 -0.58 6.46
N MET A 35 5.00 0.12 5.35
CA MET A 35 5.33 1.54 5.20
C MET A 35 4.59 2.40 6.23
N CYS A 36 3.27 2.22 6.36
CA CYS A 36 2.45 2.92 7.34
C CYS A 36 2.93 2.64 8.78
N GLY A 37 3.21 1.37 9.10
CA GLY A 37 3.73 1.00 10.42
C GLY A 37 5.09 1.66 10.72
N ARG A 38 5.97 1.78 9.72
CA ARG A 38 7.23 2.52 9.86
C ARG A 38 6.99 4.00 10.14
N LEU A 39 6.12 4.66 9.38
CA LEU A 39 5.80 6.08 9.57
C LEU A 39 5.26 6.36 10.98
N LEU A 40 4.31 5.54 11.45
CA LEU A 40 3.74 5.65 12.80
C LEU A 40 4.81 5.44 13.88
N ARG A 41 5.66 4.42 13.75
CA ARG A 41 6.79 4.20 14.69
C ARG A 41 7.78 5.35 14.72
N HIS A 42 7.91 6.11 13.64
CA HIS A 42 8.75 7.30 13.54
C HIS A 42 8.03 8.60 13.93
N GLY A 43 6.83 8.52 14.52
CA GLY A 43 6.13 9.67 15.10
C GLY A 43 5.23 10.42 14.13
N ALA A 44 4.85 9.84 12.99
CA ALA A 44 3.82 10.43 12.14
C ALA A 44 2.50 10.58 12.94
N PRO A 45 1.84 11.76 12.91
CA PRO A 45 0.65 12.03 13.72
C PRO A 45 -0.60 11.27 13.25
N GLY A 46 -0.60 10.76 12.03
CA GLY A 46 -1.71 10.02 11.44
C GLY A 46 -1.42 9.60 10.00
N LEU A 47 -2.37 8.89 9.41
CA LEU A 47 -2.31 8.40 8.02
C LEU A 47 -3.50 8.93 7.23
N HIS A 48 -3.26 9.33 5.98
CA HIS A 48 -4.30 9.74 5.05
C HIS A 48 -4.24 8.86 3.80
N PHE A 49 -5.33 8.17 3.50
CA PHE A 49 -5.45 7.28 2.35
C PHE A 49 -6.21 7.93 1.19
N HIS A 50 -5.64 7.89 -0.01
CA HIS A 50 -6.38 8.11 -1.25
C HIS A 50 -7.03 6.80 -1.69
N THR A 51 -8.30 6.63 -1.33
CA THR A 51 -9.03 5.35 -1.49
C THR A 51 -9.52 5.09 -2.91
N LEU A 52 -9.52 6.12 -3.78
CA LEU A 52 -10.11 6.05 -5.13
C LEU A 52 -11.56 5.52 -5.11
N ASN A 53 -12.35 5.97 -4.14
CA ASN A 53 -13.73 5.53 -3.88
C ASN A 53 -13.86 4.04 -3.51
N GLN A 54 -12.78 3.38 -3.07
CA GLN A 54 -12.79 1.99 -2.60
C GLN A 54 -12.26 1.85 -1.18
N ALA A 55 -13.14 1.48 -0.23
CA ALA A 55 -12.77 1.39 1.18
C ALA A 55 -11.98 0.11 1.55
N GLY A 56 -12.15 -0.99 0.80
CA GLY A 56 -11.69 -2.32 1.23
C GLY A 56 -10.20 -2.42 1.52
N LEU A 57 -9.35 -1.85 0.65
CA LEU A 57 -7.90 -1.89 0.85
C LEU A 57 -7.46 -1.04 2.06
N SER A 58 -7.97 0.19 2.16
CA SER A 58 -7.68 1.07 3.30
C SER A 58 -8.16 0.50 4.63
N SER A 59 -9.36 -0.10 4.67
CA SER A 59 -9.88 -0.75 5.88
C SER A 59 -9.02 -1.92 6.31
N THR A 60 -8.56 -2.74 5.36
CA THR A 60 -7.67 -3.87 5.64
C THR A 60 -6.33 -3.40 6.21
N ILE A 61 -5.78 -2.30 5.67
CA ILE A 61 -4.53 -1.71 6.19
C ILE A 61 -4.73 -1.21 7.62
N CYS A 62 -5.81 -0.49 7.91
CA CYS A 62 -6.13 -0.03 9.27
C CYS A 62 -6.24 -1.21 10.26
N GLN A 63 -6.96 -2.27 9.90
CA GLN A 63 -7.09 -3.47 10.73
C GLN A 63 -5.75 -4.13 11.00
N ARG A 64 -4.88 -4.25 10.00
CA ARG A 64 -3.52 -4.80 10.16
C ARG A 64 -2.62 -3.95 11.07
N LEU A 65 -2.90 -2.65 11.17
CA LEU A 65 -2.21 -1.71 12.05
C LEU A 65 -2.82 -1.63 13.46
N GLY A 66 -3.97 -2.30 13.70
CA GLY A 66 -4.65 -2.31 15.00
C GLY A 66 -5.69 -1.20 15.20
N TYR A 67 -6.23 -0.64 14.13
CA TYR A 67 -7.34 0.34 14.16
C TYR A 67 -8.67 -0.27 13.69
#